data_AF-A0A258BLT1-F1
#
_entry.id   AF-A0A258BLT1-F1
#
_cell.length_a   1.000
_cell.length_b   1.000
_cell.length_c   1.000
_cell.angle_alpha   90.00
_cell.angle_beta   90.00
_cell.angle_gamma   90.00
#
_symmetry.space_group_name_H-M   'P 1'
#
loop_
_entity.id
_entity.type
_entity.pdbx_description
1 polymer ?
#
loop_
_entity_poly.entity_id
_entity_poly.type
_entity_poly.pdbx_seq_one_letter_code
_entity_poly.pdbx_strand_id
1 'polypeptide(L)' 'MFVSGRSERNAAVATVSGAQRILGKDVVTEIRPLTAFWPADDQYQDYHIRNASKYASKREACGRDQRLMDVWGASGPAL' A
#
# COMPACT_ATOMS: atom_id res chain seq x y z
N MET A 1 7.11 -3.92 4.53
CA MET A 1 7.42 -4.65 3.28
C MET A 1 8.17 -5.92 3.61
N PHE A 2 7.76 -7.05 3.03
CA PHE A 2 8.48 -8.31 3.13
C PHE A 2 9.23 -8.58 1.82
N VAL A 3 10.49 -9.02 1.88
CA VAL A 3 11.35 -9.22 0.70
C VAL A 3 11.98 -10.61 0.72
N SER A 4 12.07 -11.25 -0.44
CA SER A 4 12.59 -12.60 -0.65
C SER A 4 14.07 -12.62 -1.08
N GLY A 5 14.63 -11.47 -1.50
CA GLY A 5 16.01 -11.41 -1.97
C GLY A 5 16.59 -9.99 -2.04
N ARG A 6 17.85 -9.91 -2.48
CA ARG A 6 18.63 -8.66 -2.52
C ARG A 6 18.04 -7.61 -3.46
N SER A 7 17.54 -8.04 -4.63
CA SER A 7 16.94 -7.11 -5.60
C SER A 7 15.72 -6.39 -5.02
N GLU A 8 14.78 -7.15 -4.44
CA GLU A 8 13.59 -6.61 -3.79
C GLU A 8 13.94 -5.73 -2.58
N ARG A 9 14.93 -6.14 -1.77
CA ARG A 9 15.42 -5.31 -0.67
C ARG A 9 15.93 -3.95 -1.16
N ASN A 10 16.75 -3.94 -2.21
CA ASN A 10 17.28 -2.70 -2.77
C ASN A 10 16.17 -1.79 -3.31
N ALA A 11 15.19 -2.37 -4.01
CA ALA A 11 14.02 -1.64 -4.50
C ALA A 11 13.17 -1.07 -3.34
N ALA A 12 12.96 -1.84 -2.27
CA ALA A 12 12.23 -1.40 -1.09
C ALA A 12 12.94 -0.23 -0.38
N VAL A 13 14.27 -0.31 -0.21
CA VAL A 13 15.08 0.77 0.40
C VAL A 13 15.03 2.05 -0.43
N ALA A 14 15.18 1.92 -1.76
CA ALA A 14 15.07 3.06 -2.67
C ALA A 14 13.68 3.71 -2.61
N THR A 15 12.62 2.90 -2.54
CA THR A 15 11.23 3.36 -2.43
C THR A 15 10.98 4.13 -1.14
N VAL A 16 11.41 3.59 0.02
CA VAL A 16 11.27 4.27 1.32
C VAL A 16 12.04 5.58 1.33
N SER A 17 13.29 5.57 0.88
CA SER A 17 14.13 6.78 0.82
C SER A 17 13.55 7.84 -0.12
N GLY A 18 13.00 7.43 -1.27
CA GLY A 18 12.32 8.31 -2.21
C GLY A 18 11.05 8.92 -1.61
N ALA A 19 10.21 8.10 -0.99
CA ALA A 19 8.99 8.56 -0.32
C ALA A 19 9.30 9.55 0.81
N GLN A 20 10.31 9.27 1.65
CA GLN A 20 10.73 10.21 2.70
C GLN A 20 11.13 11.58 2.13
N ARG A 21 11.89 11.58 1.03
CA ARG A 21 12.32 12.82 0.37
C ARG A 21 11.14 13.62 -0.18
N ILE A 22 10.18 12.94 -0.82
CA ILE A 22 9.00 13.60 -1.39
C ILE A 22 8.10 14.15 -0.27
N LEU A 23 7.89 13.37 0.79
CA LEU A 23 6.97 13.72 1.87
C LEU A 23 7.57 14.69 2.90
N GLY A 24 8.91 14.83 2.93
CA GLY A 24 9.61 15.61 3.95
C GLY A 24 9.41 15.08 5.37
N LYS A 25 9.12 13.77 5.50
CA LYS A 25 8.76 13.10 6.75
C LYS A 25 9.37 11.72 6.79
N ASP A 26 9.59 11.20 8.00
CA ASP A 26 10.04 9.82 8.19
C ASP A 26 8.96 8.83 7.77
N VAL A 27 9.35 7.80 7.01
CA VAL A 27 8.48 6.70 6.59
C VAL A 27 8.84 5.49 7.43
N VAL A 28 7.96 5.12 8.34
CA VAL A 28 8.18 4.05 9.34
C VAL A 28 7.97 2.62 8.79
N THR A 29 7.82 2.47 7.47
CA THR A 29 7.57 1.18 6.83
C THR A 29 8.80 0.28 6.93
N GLU A 30 8.72 -0.76 7.73
CA GLU A 30 9.81 -1.70 7.92
C GLU A 30 10.08 -2.56 6.67
N ILE A 31 11.33 -3.00 6.51
CA ILE A 31 11.76 -3.92 5.45
C ILE A 31 12.30 -5.21 6.08
N ARG A 32 11.48 -6.26 6.06
CA ARG A 32 11.77 -7.54 6.72
C ARG A 32 11.95 -8.68 5.69
N PRO A 33 12.76 -9.70 5.96
CA PRO A 33 12.77 -10.92 5.15
C PRO A 33 11.38 -11.57 5.16
N LEU A 34 10.92 -12.05 4.01
CA LEU A 34 9.75 -12.92 3.93
C LEU A 34 10.10 -14.27 4.55
N THR A 35 9.29 -14.76 5.49
CA THR A 35 9.49 -16.06 6.14
C THR A 35 8.48 -17.08 5.63
N ALA A 36 7.19 -16.83 5.87
CA ALA A 36 6.08 -17.64 5.40
C ALA A 36 4.93 -16.73 4.98
N PHE A 37 4.18 -17.15 3.98
CA PHE A 37 2.93 -16.52 3.56
C PHE A 37 1.83 -17.57 3.62
N TRP A 38 0.78 -17.28 4.39
CA TRP A 38 -0.39 -18.13 4.53
C TRP A 38 -1.53 -17.48 3.74
N PRO A 39 -1.99 -18.08 2.63
CA PRO A 39 -3.11 -17.54 1.88
C PRO A 39 -4.34 -17.42 2.78
N ALA A 40 -5.04 -16.29 2.68
CA ALA A 40 -6.37 -16.17 3.25
C ALA A 40 -7.38 -17.04 2.47
N ASP A 41 -8.44 -17.50 3.14
CA ASP A 41 -9.53 -18.27 2.50
C ASP A 41 -10.10 -17.55 1.27
N ASP A 42 -10.64 -18.34 0.34
CA ASP A 42 -11.21 -17.86 -0.94
C ASP A 42 -12.26 -16.77 -0.78
N GLN A 43 -12.99 -16.74 0.34
CA GLN A 43 -13.97 -15.69 0.62
C GLN A 43 -13.35 -14.29 0.77
N TYR A 44 -12.06 -14.21 1.12
CA TYR A 44 -11.31 -12.95 1.23
C TYR A 44 -10.60 -12.55 -0.06
N GLN A 45 -10.35 -13.52 -0.95
CA GLN A 45 -9.74 -13.26 -2.25
C GLN A 45 -10.71 -12.49 -3.14
N ASP A 46 -10.18 -11.51 -3.88
CA ASP A 46 -10.93 -10.67 -4.82
C ASP A 46 -12.18 -10.00 -4.22
N TYR A 47 -12.16 -9.72 -2.92
CA TYR A 47 -13.32 -9.19 -2.20
C TYR A 47 -13.87 -7.91 -2.84
N HIS A 48 -13.00 -7.00 -3.30
CA HIS A 48 -13.40 -5.75 -3.93
C HIS A 48 -14.13 -5.94 -5.27
N ILE A 49 -13.87 -7.04 -5.98
CA ILE A 49 -14.53 -7.39 -7.24
C ILE A 49 -15.86 -8.07 -6.92
N ARG A 50 -15.85 -9.08 -6.05
CA ARG A 50 -17.03 -9.90 -5.71
C ARG A 50 -18.08 -9.14 -4.90
N ASN A 51 -17.68 -8.11 -4.15
CA ASN A 51 -18.54 -7.30 -3.29
C ASN A 51 -18.42 -5.81 -3.61
N ALA A 52 -18.36 -5.45 -4.90
CA ALA A 52 -18.05 -4.11 -5.39
C ALA A 52 -18.80 -2.98 -4.66
N SER A 53 -20.14 -3.05 -4.56
CA SER A 53 -20.93 -2.00 -3.90
C SER A 53 -20.61 -1.85 -2.41
N LYS A 54 -20.42 -2.97 -1.70
CA LYS A 54 -20.09 -2.96 -0.27
C LYS A 54 -18.66 -2.45 -0.05
N TYR A 55 -17.73 -2.85 -0.90
CA TYR A 55 -16.36 -2.36 -0.84
C TYR A 55 -16.29 -0.86 -1.15
N ALA A 56 -16.99 -0.39 -2.19
CA ALA A 56 -17.05 1.02 -2.58
C ALA A 56 -17.57 1.89 -1.43
N SER A 57 -18.70 1.52 -0.81
CA SER A 57 -19.24 2.24 0.35
C SER A 57 -18.25 2.31 1.52
N LYS A 58 -17.49 1.22 1.78
CA LYS A 58 -16.46 1.22 2.82
C LYS A 58 -15.23 2.06 2.46
N ARG A 59 -14.80 2.06 1.19
CA ARG A 59 -13.69 2.90 0.70
C ARG A 59 -14.04 4.39 0.79
N GLU A 60 -15.24 4.75 0.37
CA GLU A 60 -15.73 6.13 0.49
C GLU A 60 -15.77 6.57 1.96
N ALA A 61 -16.39 5.76 2.83
CA ALA A 61 -16.51 6.07 4.25
C ALA A 61 -15.17 6.15 5.00
N CYS A 62 -14.11 5.49 4.52
CA CYS A 62 -12.80 5.56 5.17
C CYS A 62 -11.96 6.79 4.77
N GLY A 63 -12.42 7.58 3.79
CA GLY A 63 -11.76 8.82 3.37
C GLY A 63 -10.39 8.62 2.73
N ARG A 64 -10.08 7.40 2.27
CA ARG A 64 -8.75 7.07 1.71
C ARG A 64 -8.37 8.00 0.56
N ASP A 65 -9.30 8.24 -0.35
CA ASP A 65 -9.05 8.98 -1.58
C ASP A 65 -8.77 10.46 -1.27
N GLN A 66 -9.54 11.06 -0.36
CA GLN A 66 -9.26 12.40 0.16
C GLN A 66 -7.88 12.45 0.81
N ARG A 67 -7.55 11.48 1.65
CA ARG A 67 -6.25 11.44 2.32
C ARG A 67 -5.09 11.32 1.33
N LEU A 68 -5.26 10.56 0.24
CA LEU A 68 -4.24 10.45 -0.81
C LEU A 68 -4.04 11.79 -1.52
N MET A 69 -5.12 12.52 -1.80
CA MET A 69 -5.04 13.87 -2.36
C MET A 69 -4.33 14.84 -1.41
N ASP A 70 -4.59 14.79 -0.11
CA ASP A 70 -3.92 15.66 0.88
C ASP A 70 -2.42 15.39 0.98
N VAL A 71 -1.99 14.14 0.75
CA VAL A 71 -0.59 13.73 0.86
C VAL A 71 0.18 13.96 -0.43
N TRP A 72 -0.42 13.66 -1.59
CA TRP A 72 0.28 13.62 -2.87
C TRP A 72 -0.17 14.68 -3.87
N GLY A 73 -1.32 15.31 -3.66
CA GLY A 73 -1.91 16.28 -4.60
C GLY A 73 -1.98 15.72 -6.03
N ALA A 74 -1.63 16.56 -7.00
CA ALA A 74 -1.62 16.19 -8.42
C ALA A 74 -0.56 15.13 -8.80
N SER A 75 0.40 14.82 -7.92
CA SER A 75 1.36 13.73 -8.10
C SER A 75 0.85 12.40 -7.54
N GLY A 76 -0.37 12.37 -6.99
CA GLY A 76 -1.01 11.17 -6.49
C GLY A 76 -1.45 10.21 -7.59
N PRO A 77 -1.72 8.94 -7.24
CA PRO A 77 -2.30 7.98 -8.16
C PRO A 77 -3.68 8.44 -8.63
N ALA A 78 -4.04 8.10 -9.88
CA ALA A 78 -5.41 8.29 -10.37
C ALA A 78 -6.37 7.47 -9.47
N LEU A 79 -7.39 8.14 -8.93
CA LEU A 79 -8.32 7.60 -7.94
C LEU A 79 -9.49 6.83 -8.56
#